data_AF-A0A0K8QQ66-F1
#
_entry.id   AF-A0A0K8QQ66-F1
#
_cell.length_a   1.000
_cell.length_b   1.000
_cell.length_c   1.000
_cell.angle_alpha   90.00
_cell.angle_beta   90.00
_cell.angle_gamma   90.00
#
_symmetry.space_group_name_H-M   'P 1'
#
loop_
_entity.id
_entity.type
_entity.pdbx_description
1 polymer ?
#
loop_
_entity_poly.entity_id
_entity_poly.type
_entity_poly.pdbx_seq_one_letter_code
_entity_poly.pdbx_strand_id
1 'polypeptide(L)'
;METYRLTPDGAVATSFRFNSGAADGPVKHIHSVGHAQPDTGNAVWGVQILWPMKAQYVIAYLGADYDQTIVARDARDYVWVMARTPTIPPGTYATLIGHVAALGYDVSKIRKVPQQWPDAAAAASKATE
;
A
#
# COMPACT_ATOMS: atom_id res chain seq x y z
N MET A 1 1.50 6.35 5.75
CA MET A 1 0.05 6.28 5.50
C MET A 1 -0.20 6.39 4.02
N GLU A 2 -0.98 5.49 3.45
CA GLU A 2 -1.43 5.60 2.06
C GLU A 2 -2.95 5.86 2.03
N THR A 3 -3.37 6.83 1.23
CA THR A 3 -4.79 7.16 1.05
C THR A 3 -5.16 7.05 -0.42
N TYR A 4 -6.40 6.63 -0.66
CA TYR A 4 -6.97 6.43 -1.98
C TYR A 4 -8.23 7.27 -2.11
N ARG A 5 -8.40 7.93 -3.25
CA ARG A 5 -9.59 8.72 -3.57
C ARG A 5 -10.04 8.41 -5.00
N LEU A 6 -11.30 8.00 -5.15
CA LEU A 6 -11.93 7.89 -6.46
C LEU A 6 -12.18 9.29 -7.02
N THR A 7 -11.73 9.53 -8.25
CA THR A 7 -11.92 10.78 -8.98
C THR A 7 -13.18 10.70 -9.87
N PRO A 8 -13.77 11.84 -10.29
CA PRO A 8 -14.99 11.85 -11.11
C PRO A 8 -14.87 11.13 -12.46
N ASP A 9 -13.66 11.04 -13.00
CA ASP A 9 -13.30 10.34 -14.24
C ASP A 9 -13.02 8.83 -14.03
N GLY A 10 -13.22 8.31 -12.81
CA GLY A 10 -13.09 6.89 -12.50
C GLY A 10 -11.67 6.41 -12.22
N ALA A 11 -10.70 7.33 -12.13
CA ALA A 11 -9.34 7.02 -11.69
C ALA A 11 -9.25 6.96 -10.15
N VAL A 12 -8.19 6.35 -9.64
CA VAL A 12 -7.89 6.32 -8.21
C VAL A 12 -6.64 7.15 -7.95
N ALA A 13 -6.82 8.32 -7.35
CA ALA A 13 -5.72 9.12 -6.86
C ALA A 13 -5.17 8.51 -5.57
N THR A 14 -3.87 8.22 -5.55
CA THR A 14 -3.16 7.68 -4.38
C THR A 14 -2.22 8.74 -3.82
N SER A 15 -2.15 8.81 -2.49
CA SER A 15 -1.24 9.68 -1.76
C SER A 15 -0.53 8.85 -0.70
N PHE A 16 0.77 8.64 -0.88
CA PHE A 16 1.61 7.92 0.05
C PHE A 16 2.49 8.89 0.83
N ARG A 17 2.28 8.94 2.15
CA ARG A 17 3.07 9.73 3.09
C ARG A 17 3.93 8.81 3.95
N PHE A 18 5.22 9.08 4.06
CA PHE A 18 6.16 8.30 4.87
C PHE A 18 7.32 9.15 5.40
N ASN A 19 7.98 8.66 6.45
CA ASN A 19 9.20 9.27 6.99
C ASN A 19 10.40 8.63 6.30
N SER A 20 11.25 9.45 5.67
CA SER A 20 12.34 8.97 4.82
C SER A 20 13.57 8.58 5.65
N GLY A 21 14.03 7.34 5.52
CA GLY A 21 15.30 6.87 6.09
C GLY A 21 15.25 6.47 7.57
N ALA A 22 14.38 7.07 8.38
CA ALA A 22 14.20 6.76 9.80
C ALA A 22 12.74 7.00 10.23
N ALA A 23 12.37 6.46 11.41
CA ALA A 23 11.03 6.62 11.98
C ALA A 23 10.67 8.09 12.26
N ASP A 24 11.66 8.93 12.54
CA ASP A 24 11.60 10.38 12.76
C ASP A 24 12.23 11.18 11.60
N GLY A 25 12.54 10.51 10.48
CA GLY A 25 13.11 11.14 9.30
C GLY A 25 12.16 12.13 8.63
N PRO A 26 12.65 12.94 7.66
CA PRO A 26 11.83 13.95 7.00
C PRO A 26 10.63 13.31 6.29
N VAL A 27 9.48 13.95 6.45
CA VAL A 27 8.22 13.52 5.82
C VAL A 27 8.31 13.72 4.32
N LYS A 28 7.97 12.67 3.55
CA LYS A 28 7.84 12.71 2.10
C LYS A 28 6.44 12.31 1.67
N HIS A 29 6.04 12.85 0.53
CA HIS A 29 4.77 12.58 -0.13
C HIS A 29 5.03 12.09 -1.56
N ILE A 30 4.32 11.04 -1.95
CA ILE A 30 4.28 10.54 -3.32
C ILE A 30 2.81 10.54 -3.74
N HIS A 31 2.54 11.17 -4.88
CA HIS A 31 1.21 11.20 -5.48
C HIS A 31 1.25 10.38 -6.78
N SER A 32 0.28 9.51 -6.95
CA SER A 32 0.09 8.78 -8.20
C SER A 32 -1.38 8.63 -8.55
N VAL A 33 -1.66 8.31 -9.81
CA VAL A 33 -3.01 8.03 -10.30
C VAL A 33 -3.00 6.63 -10.90
N GLY A 34 -3.85 5.76 -10.37
CA GLY A 34 -4.07 4.41 -10.88
C GLY A 34 -5.39 4.34 -11.66
N HIS A 35 -5.39 3.58 -12.75
CA HIS A 35 -6.61 3.25 -13.48
C HIS A 35 -6.87 1.75 -13.34
N ALA A 36 -8.01 1.38 -12.78
CA ALA A 36 -8.42 -0.02 -12.68
C ALA A 36 -8.69 -0.58 -14.07
N GLN A 37 -8.15 -1.76 -14.36
CA GLN A 37 -8.41 -2.45 -15.62
C GLN A 37 -9.83 -3.05 -15.60
N PRO A 38 -10.65 -2.84 -16.65
CA PRO A 38 -11.95 -3.47 -16.78
C PRO A 38 -11.89 -4.98 -16.61
N ASP A 39 -12.97 -5.60 -16.13
CA ASP A 39 -13.13 -7.06 -15.97
C ASP A 39 -12.17 -7.74 -14.98
N THR A 40 -11.38 -6.97 -14.22
CA THR A 40 -10.49 -7.50 -13.17
C THR A 40 -11.07 -7.41 -11.76
N GLY A 41 -12.32 -6.96 -11.63
CA GLY A 41 -12.94 -6.67 -10.32
C GLY A 41 -12.21 -5.55 -9.56
N ASN A 42 -11.59 -4.61 -10.27
CA ASN A 42 -10.72 -3.56 -9.73
C ASN A 42 -9.46 -4.09 -9.00
N ALA A 43 -9.02 -5.31 -9.28
CA ALA A 43 -7.85 -5.90 -8.65
C ALA A 43 -6.53 -5.53 -9.34
N VAL A 44 -6.56 -5.15 -10.63
CA VAL A 44 -5.36 -4.81 -11.40
C VAL A 44 -5.43 -3.35 -11.81
N TRP A 45 -4.48 -2.53 -11.34
CA TRP A 45 -4.40 -1.13 -11.72
C TRP A 45 -3.16 -0.89 -12.57
N GLY A 46 -3.34 -0.21 -13.69
CA GLY A 46 -2.25 0.40 -14.43
C GLY A 46 -1.89 1.73 -13.79
N VAL A 47 -0.69 1.86 -13.23
CA VAL A 47 -0.15 3.16 -12.80
C VAL A 47 0.71 3.71 -13.92
N GLN A 48 0.28 4.82 -14.54
CA GLN A 48 1.00 5.47 -15.63
C GLN A 48 1.83 6.63 -15.09
N ILE A 49 3.14 6.41 -14.95
CA ILE A 49 4.14 7.47 -14.71
C ILE A 49 4.87 7.63 -16.07
N LEU A 50 4.92 8.85 -16.63
CA LEU A 50 5.49 9.15 -17.96
C LEU A 50 6.74 8.28 -18.33
N TRP A 51 6.65 7.46 -19.40
CA TRP A 51 7.75 6.80 -20.18
C TRP A 51 8.80 5.91 -19.43
N PRO A 52 9.11 4.65 -19.85
CA PRO A 52 8.32 3.58 -20.46
C PRO A 52 7.93 2.47 -19.44
N MET A 53 8.13 2.67 -18.13
CA MET A 53 7.87 1.63 -17.12
C MET A 53 6.42 1.70 -16.62
N LYS A 54 5.61 0.70 -17.00
CA LYS A 54 4.30 0.46 -16.39
C LYS A 54 4.52 -0.22 -15.04
N ALA A 55 4.32 0.50 -13.94
CA ALA A 55 4.24 -0.14 -12.63
C ALA A 55 2.83 -0.75 -12.51
N GLN A 56 2.74 -2.07 -12.56
CA GLN A 56 1.49 -2.76 -12.25
C GLN A 56 1.26 -2.71 -10.74
N TYR A 57 0.06 -2.29 -10.34
CA TYR A 57 -0.38 -2.30 -8.96
C TYR A 57 -1.49 -3.35 -8.85
N VAL A 58 -1.14 -4.56 -8.38
CA VAL A 58 -2.07 -5.69 -8.31
C VAL A 58 -2.48 -5.93 -6.87
N ILE A 59 -3.77 -5.78 -6.57
CA ILE A 59 -4.37 -6.20 -5.30
C ILE A 59 -4.48 -7.73 -5.35
N ALA A 60 -3.46 -8.41 -4.82
CA ALA A 60 -3.37 -9.87 -4.85
C ALA A 60 -4.14 -10.54 -3.71
N TYR A 61 -4.47 -9.79 -2.67
CA TYR A 61 -5.33 -10.24 -1.58
C TYR A 61 -6.06 -9.05 -0.97
N LEU A 62 -7.32 -9.26 -0.59
CA LEU A 62 -8.12 -8.31 0.15
C LEU A 62 -8.91 -9.07 1.22
N GLY A 63 -8.73 -8.69 2.48
CA GLY A 63 -9.53 -9.26 3.58
C GLY A 63 -11.00 -8.89 3.43
N ALA A 64 -11.89 -9.75 3.91
CA ALA A 64 -13.35 -9.57 3.78
C ALA A 64 -13.84 -8.22 4.32
N ASP A 65 -13.26 -7.75 5.42
CA ASP A 65 -13.62 -6.48 6.07
C ASP A 65 -12.85 -5.28 5.50
N TYR A 66 -12.07 -5.46 4.42
CA TYR A 66 -11.20 -4.43 3.82
C TYR A 66 -10.12 -3.87 4.77
N ASP A 67 -9.83 -4.57 5.87
CA ASP A 67 -8.86 -4.14 6.87
C ASP A 67 -7.41 -4.46 6.49
N GLN A 68 -7.21 -5.43 5.59
CA GLN A 68 -5.89 -5.91 5.17
C GLN A 68 -5.86 -6.09 3.66
N THR A 69 -4.74 -5.77 3.05
CA THR A 69 -4.52 -5.97 1.62
C THR A 69 -3.08 -6.36 1.35
N ILE A 70 -2.88 -7.14 0.30
CA ILE A 70 -1.56 -7.41 -0.27
C ILE A 70 -1.54 -6.81 -1.67
N VAL A 71 -0.59 -5.91 -1.87
CA VAL A 71 -0.33 -5.28 -3.16
C VAL A 71 0.95 -5.88 -3.71
N ALA A 72 0.90 -6.36 -4.94
CA ALA A 72 1.94 -7.15 -5.56
C ALA A 72 2.28 -6.61 -6.96
N ARG A 73 3.50 -6.92 -7.42
CA ARG A 73 3.92 -6.79 -8.81
C ARG A 73 4.05 -8.16 -9.48
N ASP A 74 3.65 -8.27 -10.73
CA ASP A 74 3.81 -9.49 -11.53
C ASP A 74 5.28 -9.94 -11.65
N ALA A 75 6.21 -8.98 -11.73
CA ALA A 75 7.66 -9.20 -11.76
C ALA A 75 8.24 -9.80 -10.45
N ARG A 76 7.44 -9.89 -9.38
CA ARG A 76 7.82 -10.43 -8.06
C ARG A 76 9.02 -9.73 -7.39
N ASP A 77 9.29 -8.51 -7.79
CA ASP A 77 10.36 -7.67 -7.24
C ASP A 77 9.87 -6.80 -6.07
N TYR A 78 8.57 -6.50 -6.00
CA TYR A 78 7.95 -5.77 -4.89
C TYR A 78 6.61 -6.33 -4.45
N VAL A 79 6.41 -6.38 -3.14
CA VAL A 79 5.15 -6.72 -2.47
C VAL A 79 5.00 -5.86 -1.22
N TRP A 80 3.77 -5.43 -0.95
CA TRP A 80 3.40 -4.68 0.24
C TRP A 80 2.26 -5.39 0.96
N VAL A 81 2.45 -5.61 2.26
CA VAL A 81 1.40 -6.05 3.17
C VAL A 81 0.93 -4.82 3.93
N MET A 82 -0.34 -4.47 3.76
CA MET A 82 -0.91 -3.25 4.33
C MET A 82 -2.10 -3.58 5.22
N ALA A 83 -2.30 -2.77 6.26
CA ALA A 83 -3.45 -2.86 7.14
C ALA A 83 -3.97 -1.46 7.48
N ARG A 84 -5.25 -1.37 7.83
CA ARG A 84 -5.86 -0.12 8.34
C ARG A 84 -5.37 0.24 9.74
N THR A 85 -4.91 -0.75 10.49
CA THR A 85 -4.31 -0.57 11.83
C THR A 85 -2.78 -0.47 11.73
N PRO A 86 -2.14 0.32 12.62
CA PRO A 86 -0.68 0.47 12.62
C PRO A 86 0.06 -0.80 13.07
N THR A 87 -0.63 -1.76 13.69
CA THR A 87 -0.08 -3.05 14.07
C THR A 87 -0.99 -4.17 13.59
N ILE A 88 -0.38 -5.30 13.21
CA ILE A 88 -1.06 -6.51 12.77
C ILE A 88 -0.79 -7.60 13.82
N PRO A 89 -1.82 -8.29 14.35
CA PRO A 89 -1.63 -9.39 15.28
C PRO A 89 -0.71 -10.48 14.69
N PRO A 90 0.13 -11.16 15.50
CA PRO A 90 1.10 -12.12 14.99
C PRO A 90 0.51 -13.24 14.12
N GLY A 91 -0.65 -13.79 14.50
CA GLY A 91 -1.32 -14.85 13.75
C GLY A 91 -1.79 -14.38 12.37
N THR A 92 -2.45 -13.22 12.33
CA THR A 92 -2.86 -12.55 11.09
C THR A 92 -1.66 -12.22 10.21
N TYR A 93 -0.59 -11.71 10.79
CA TYR A 93 0.65 -11.43 10.06
C TYR A 93 1.21 -12.70 9.42
N ALA A 94 1.28 -13.82 10.16
CA ALA A 94 1.74 -15.09 9.62
C ALA A 94 0.89 -15.56 8.43
N THR A 95 -0.44 -15.43 8.51
CA THR A 95 -1.35 -15.75 7.40
C THR A 95 -1.05 -14.89 6.16
N LEU A 96 -0.89 -13.57 6.33
CA LEU A 96 -0.56 -12.66 5.23
C LEU A 96 0.78 -13.00 4.57
N ILE A 97 1.80 -13.33 5.36
CA ILE A 97 3.10 -13.77 4.83
C ILE A 97 2.99 -15.11 4.11
N GLY A 98 2.12 -16.02 4.58
CA GLY A 98 1.78 -17.26 3.89
C GLY A 98 1.18 -16.99 2.50
N HIS A 99 0.27 -16.02 2.37
CA HIS A 99 -0.24 -15.59 1.07
C HIS A 99 0.87 -15.04 0.16
N VAL A 100 1.76 -14.20 0.70
CA VAL A 100 2.90 -13.67 -0.06
C VAL A 100 3.83 -14.80 -0.55
N ALA A 101 4.11 -15.80 0.29
CA ALA A 101 4.90 -16.97 -0.09
C ALA A 101 4.21 -17.77 -1.21
N ALA A 102 2.90 -18.00 -1.11
CA ALA A 102 2.12 -18.73 -2.11
C ALA A 102 2.09 -18.01 -3.48
N LEU A 103 2.24 -16.68 -3.50
CA LEU A 103 2.38 -15.89 -4.73
C LEU A 103 3.78 -16.00 -5.38
N GLY A 104 4.73 -16.69 -4.73
CA GLY A 104 6.08 -16.95 -5.23
C GLY A 104 7.12 -15.87 -4.88
N TYR A 105 6.84 -15.04 -3.87
CA TYR A 105 7.79 -14.05 -3.38
C TYR A 105 8.76 -14.64 -2.36
N ASP A 106 9.98 -14.10 -2.35
CA ASP A 106 10.96 -14.39 -1.31
C ASP A 106 10.61 -13.62 -0.03
N VAL A 107 9.98 -14.32 0.91
CA VAL A 107 9.56 -13.76 2.20
C VAL A 107 10.72 -13.31 3.09
N SER A 108 11.95 -13.78 2.84
CA SER A 108 13.13 -13.34 3.61
C SER A 108 13.48 -11.87 3.37
N LYS A 109 13.02 -11.31 2.24
CA LYS A 109 13.20 -9.90 1.88
C LYS A 109 12.14 -8.98 2.51
N ILE A 110 11.12 -9.54 3.17
CA ILE A 110 10.06 -8.74 3.77
C ILE A 110 10.61 -8.00 4.98
N ARG A 111 10.46 -6.67 4.94
CA ARG A 111 10.87 -5.78 6.03
C ARG A 111 9.64 -5.26 6.74
N LYS A 112 9.55 -5.54 8.05
CA LYS A 112 8.54 -4.90 8.91
C LYS A 112 8.89 -3.41 9.05
N VAL A 113 7.95 -2.55 8.69
CA VAL A 113 8.09 -1.11 8.88
C VAL A 113 7.64 -0.78 10.30
N PRO A 114 8.50 -0.18 11.15
CA PRO A 114 8.08 0.32 12.45
C PRO A 114 7.00 1.38 12.28
N GLN A 115 5.86 1.21 12.95
CA GLN A 115 4.77 2.19 12.95
C GLN A 115 4.74 2.90 14.30
N GLN A 116 4.68 4.23 14.27
CA GLN A 116 4.47 5.07 15.45
C GLN A 116 3.12 5.77 15.27
N TRP A 117 2.16 5.48 16.17
CA TRP A 117 0.82 6.05 16.12
C TRP A 117 0.38 6.54 17.51
N PRO A 118 -0.30 7.70 17.64
CA PRO A 118 -0.67 8.62 16.57
C PRO A 118 0.56 9.24 15.90
N ASP A 119 0.52 9.32 14.58
CA ASP A 119 1.53 10.02 13.81
C ASP A 119 1.50 11.49 14.25
N ALA A 120 2.59 11.98 14.86
CA ALA A 120 2.66 13.30 15.47
C ALA A 120 2.27 14.43 14.48
N ALA A 121 2.53 14.24 13.19
CA ALA A 121 2.13 15.18 12.15
C ALA A 121 0.64 15.09 11.79
N ALA A 122 0.04 13.89 11.83
CA ALA A 122 -1.40 13.71 11.63
C ALA A 122 -2.21 14.25 12.82
N ALA A 123 -1.65 14.17 14.04
CA ALA A 123 -2.23 14.78 15.24
C ALA A 123 -2.19 16.32 15.17
N ALA A 124 -1.10 16.91 14.67
CA ALA A 124 -0.98 18.36 14.51
C ALA A 124 -1.95 18.92 13.45
N SER A 125 -2.18 18.21 12.35
CA SER A 125 -3.15 18.63 11.32
C SER A 125 -4.60 18.62 11.81
N LYS A 126 -4.96 17.75 12.75
CA LYS A 126 -6.30 17.72 13.36
C LYS A 126 -6.53 18.79 14.43
N ALA A 127 -5.47 19.41 14.94
CA ALA A 127 -5.55 20.44 15.98
C ALA A 127 -5.71 21.87 15.42
N THR A 128 -5.68 22.02 14.09
CA THR A 128 -5.78 23.32 13.39
C THR A 128 -7.09 23.45 12.60
N GLU A 129 -8.03 22.51 12.75
CA GLU A 129 -9.35 22.50 12.10
C GLU A 129 -10.47 22.63 13.14
#